data_AF-A0A0K8R5H5-F1
#
_entry.id   AF-A0A0K8R5H5-F1
#
_cell.length_a   1.000
_cell.length_b   1.000
_cell.length_c   1.000
_cell.angle_alpha   90.00
_cell.angle_beta   90.00
_cell.angle_gamma   90.00
#
_symmetry.space_group_name_H-M   'P 1'
#
loop_
_entity.id
_entity.type
_entity.pdbx_description
1 polymer ?
#
loop_
_entity_poly.entity_id
_entity_poly.type
_entity_poly.pdbx_seq_one_letter_code
_entity_poly.pdbx_strand_id
1 'polypeptide(L)'
;MYGYVDDTKSHMSDACRNALQSRMQQRCRPPGFYPGDGHPTDFKGCNFTCRLKSGPTTIEQQVNLTDGVPCGPKGQKCQGGKCVGGSSPQLKSCAELVPKSPYES
;
A
#
# COMPACT_ATOMS: atom_id res chain seq x y z
N MET A 1 12.45 12.73 -5.00
CA MET A 1 11.46 12.99 -3.95
C MET A 1 11.49 11.83 -2.96
N TYR A 2 11.80 12.16 -1.72
CA TYR A 2 12.10 11.26 -0.61
C TYR A 2 10.94 11.37 0.40
N GLY A 3 10.38 10.26 0.87
CA GLY A 3 9.22 10.26 1.76
C GLY A 3 9.01 8.92 2.45
N TYR A 4 7.98 8.82 3.28
CA TYR A 4 7.56 7.57 3.92
C TYR A 4 6.05 7.41 3.85
N VAL A 5 5.60 6.16 3.91
CA VAL A 5 4.19 5.77 3.78
C VAL A 5 3.56 5.72 5.18
N ASP A 6 2.89 6.80 5.56
CA ASP A 6 2.06 6.86 6.76
C ASP A 6 0.57 6.74 6.42
N ASP A 7 -0.26 6.49 7.44
CA ASP A 7 -1.72 6.37 7.31
C ASP A 7 -2.37 7.59 6.64
N THR A 8 -1.83 8.79 6.89
CA THR A 8 -2.34 10.02 6.27
C THR A 8 -1.88 10.22 4.82
N LYS A 9 -0.83 9.52 4.37
CA LYS A 9 -0.17 9.68 3.06
C LYS A 9 0.32 11.12 2.80
N SER A 10 0.45 11.94 3.84
CA SER A 10 0.76 13.37 3.73
C SER A 10 2.26 13.62 3.55
N HIS A 11 3.09 12.69 3.99
CA HIS A 11 4.55 12.79 3.93
C HIS A 11 5.16 12.26 2.63
N MET A 12 4.31 12.02 1.64
CA MET A 12 4.67 11.58 0.30
C MET A 12 4.34 12.68 -0.70
N SER A 13 5.22 12.87 -1.68
CA SER A 13 4.92 13.74 -2.82
C SER A 13 3.72 13.21 -3.60
N ASP A 14 2.96 14.09 -4.25
CA ASP A 14 1.71 13.75 -4.93
C ASP A 14 1.87 12.61 -5.94
N ALA A 15 2.94 12.63 -6.72
CA ALA A 15 3.28 11.55 -7.66
C ALA A 15 3.39 10.18 -6.96
N CYS A 16 3.92 10.17 -5.73
CA CYS A 16 4.10 8.94 -4.98
C CYS A 16 2.84 8.46 -4.29
N ARG A 17 2.04 9.40 -3.78
CA ARG A 17 0.71 9.10 -3.25
C ARG A 17 -0.19 8.50 -4.34
N ASN A 18 -0.16 9.09 -5.54
CA ASN A 18 -0.91 8.60 -6.70
C ASN A 18 -0.42 7.20 -7.11
N ALA A 19 0.90 6.98 -7.21
CA ALA A 19 1.45 5.67 -7.51
C ALA A 19 1.03 4.61 -6.48
N LEU A 20 1.12 4.93 -5.18
CA LEU A 20 0.69 4.03 -4.11
C LEU A 20 -0.81 3.69 -4.24
N GLN A 21 -1.66 4.70 -4.46
CA GLN A 21 -3.10 4.53 -4.59
C GLN A 21 -3.47 3.69 -5.82
N SER A 22 -2.87 3.96 -6.98
CA SER A 22 -3.08 3.17 -8.19
C SER A 22 -2.72 1.71 -7.98
N ARG A 23 -1.64 1.41 -7.25
CA ARG A 23 -1.24 0.02 -6.98
C ARG A 23 -2.11 -0.66 -5.94
N MET A 24 -2.56 0.06 -4.92
CA MET A 24 -3.55 -0.46 -3.99
C MET A 24 -4.85 -0.83 -4.75
N GLN A 25 -5.29 0.02 -5.67
CA GLN A 25 -6.44 -0.27 -6.54
C GLN A 25 -6.20 -1.49 -7.44
N GLN A 26 -5.03 -1.59 -8.07
CA GLN A 26 -4.68 -2.75 -8.89
C GLN A 26 -4.62 -4.05 -8.07
N ARG A 27 -4.12 -4.01 -6.83
CA ARG A 27 -4.11 -5.17 -5.93
C ARG A 27 -5.50 -5.56 -5.44
N CYS A 28 -6.40 -4.59 -5.25
CA CYS A 28 -7.78 -4.86 -4.86
C CYS A 28 -8.68 -5.23 -6.03
N ARG A 29 -8.26 -4.97 -7.28
CA ARG A 29 -9.00 -5.43 -8.44
C ARG A 29 -9.01 -6.95 -8.44
N PRO A 30 -10.19 -7.59 -8.43
CA PRO A 30 -10.25 -9.03 -8.49
C PRO A 30 -9.62 -9.54 -9.79
N PRO A 31 -9.06 -10.76 -9.79
CA PRO A 31 -8.82 -11.45 -11.05
C PRO A 31 -10.13 -11.49 -11.84
N GLY A 32 -10.08 -11.36 -13.17
CA GLY A 32 -11.25 -11.17 -14.04
C GLY A 32 -12.38 -12.22 -13.98
N PHE A 33 -12.28 -13.19 -13.05
CA PHE A 33 -13.29 -14.18 -12.71
C PHE A 33 -14.41 -13.67 -11.78
N TYR A 34 -14.19 -12.63 -10.97
CA TYR A 34 -15.23 -12.08 -10.08
C TYR A 34 -15.77 -10.74 -10.61
N PRO A 35 -17.07 -10.62 -10.90
CA PRO A 35 -17.67 -9.36 -11.28
C PRO A 35 -17.74 -8.43 -10.06
N GLY A 36 -16.92 -7.39 -10.06
CA GLY A 36 -17.03 -6.26 -9.16
C GLY A 36 -15.74 -5.44 -9.06
N ASP A 37 -15.88 -4.18 -8.66
CA ASP A 37 -14.75 -3.29 -8.43
C ASP A 37 -14.33 -3.37 -6.95
N GLY A 38 -13.23 -4.06 -6.69
CA GLY A 38 -12.62 -4.09 -5.38
C GLY A 38 -11.87 -2.79 -5.14
N HIS A 39 -12.15 -2.12 -4.03
CA HIS A 39 -11.52 -0.86 -3.67
C HIS A 39 -10.75 -0.99 -2.36
N PRO A 40 -9.56 -0.36 -2.26
CA PRO A 40 -8.83 -0.32 -1.01
C PRO A 40 -9.51 0.61 0.00
N THR A 41 -9.73 0.11 1.21
CA THR A 41 -10.20 0.81 2.40
C THR A 41 -9.23 0.60 3.56
N ASP A 42 -9.42 1.34 4.65
CA ASP A 42 -8.73 1.11 5.93
C ASP A 42 -7.19 1.08 5.82
N PHE A 43 -6.62 2.03 5.08
CA PHE A 43 -5.18 2.13 4.93
C PHE A 43 -4.51 2.53 6.25
N LYS A 44 -3.65 1.67 6.80
CA LYS A 44 -2.91 1.90 8.06
C LYS A 44 -1.41 2.04 7.86
N GLY A 45 -0.99 2.64 6.75
CA GLY A 45 0.42 2.80 6.39
C GLY A 45 1.00 1.53 5.75
N CYS A 46 1.15 0.45 6.52
CA CYS A 46 1.77 -0.80 6.03
C CYS A 46 0.79 -1.89 5.60
N ASN A 47 -0.50 -1.70 5.85
CA ASN A 47 -1.54 -2.61 5.42
C ASN A 47 -2.78 -1.83 5.00
N PHE A 48 -3.65 -2.50 4.26
CA PHE A 48 -4.95 -2.00 3.85
C PHE A 48 -5.91 -3.14 3.64
N THR A 49 -7.20 -2.85 3.65
CA THR A 49 -8.24 -3.82 3.37
C THR A 49 -8.72 -3.61 1.94
N CYS A 50 -8.77 -4.66 1.14
CA CYS A 50 -9.49 -4.65 -0.12
C CYS A 50 -10.93 -5.05 0.14
N ARG A 51 -11.87 -4.14 -0.13
CA ARG A 51 -13.29 -4.38 0.01
C ARG A 51 -13.93 -4.46 -1.37
N LEU A 52 -14.54 -5.60 -1.66
CA LEU A 52 -15.27 -5.88 -2.89
C LEU A 52 -16.73 -6.18 -2.52
N LYS A 53 -17.68 -5.53 -3.21
CA LYS A 53 -19.09 -5.89 -3.13
C LYS A 53 -19.47 -6.68 -4.37
N SER A 54 -19.86 -7.94 -4.17
CA SER A 54 -20.41 -8.80 -5.21
C SER A 54 -21.86 -9.11 -4.85
N GLY A 55 -22.79 -8.30 -5.36
CA GLY A 55 -24.21 -8.38 -5.00
C GLY A 55 -24.43 -8.14 -3.49
N PRO A 56 -25.06 -9.07 -2.75
CA PRO A 56 -25.27 -8.94 -1.30
C PRO A 56 -24.03 -9.26 -0.47
N THR A 57 -23.01 -9.89 -1.05
CA THR A 57 -21.82 -10.33 -0.33
C THR A 57 -20.74 -9.25 -0.35
N THR A 58 -20.24 -8.89 0.83
CA THR A 58 -19.03 -8.07 0.96
C THR A 58 -17.85 -8.99 1.23
N ILE A 59 -16.86 -8.96 0.35
CA ILE A 59 -15.59 -9.68 0.50
C ILE A 59 -14.56 -8.66 0.96
N GLU A 60 -13.96 -8.91 2.12
CA GLU A 60 -12.89 -8.10 2.67
C GLU A 60 -11.62 -8.94 2.76
N GLN A 61 -10.54 -8.45 2.16
CA GLN A 61 -9.24 -9.10 2.19
C GLN A 61 -8.20 -8.13 2.71
N GLN A 62 -7.55 -8.48 3.80
CA GLN A 62 -6.45 -7.67 4.31
C GLN A 62 -5.19 -7.93 3.47
N VAL A 63 -4.61 -6.86 2.95
CA VAL A 63 -3.42 -6.87 2.10
C VAL A 63 -2.32 -6.07 2.79
N ASN A 64 -1.15 -6.69 2.89
CA ASN A 64 0.04 -6.05 3.44
C ASN A 64 0.88 -5.44 2.31
N LEU A 65 1.48 -4.29 2.58
CA LEU A 65 2.55 -3.77 1.74
C LEU A 65 3.77 -4.68 1.82
N THR A 66 4.60 -4.61 0.79
CA THR A 66 5.85 -5.36 0.73
C THR A 66 6.75 -4.99 1.92
N ASP A 67 7.37 -5.99 2.53
CA ASP A 67 8.31 -5.76 3.62
C ASP A 67 9.48 -4.90 3.15
N GLY A 68 9.93 -3.97 3.99
CA GLY A 68 10.99 -3.02 3.68
C GLY A 68 10.53 -1.65 3.16
N VAL A 69 9.23 -1.47 2.84
CA VAL A 69 8.67 -0.16 2.47
C VAL A 69 8.82 0.82 3.65
N PRO A 70 9.44 1.99 3.48
CA PRO A 70 9.54 2.99 4.54
C PRO A 70 8.16 3.49 4.97
N CYS A 71 7.89 3.43 6.27
CA CYS A 71 6.59 3.79 6.85
C CYS A 71 6.68 4.85 7.96
N GLY A 72 7.88 5.38 8.24
CA GLY A 72 8.02 6.44 9.22
C GLY A 72 9.31 7.25 9.11
N PRO A 73 9.35 8.43 9.75
CA PRO A 73 10.43 9.42 9.58
C PRO A 73 11.77 8.96 10.15
N LYS A 74 11.74 8.02 11.11
CA LYS A 74 12.94 7.47 11.75
C LYS A 74 13.56 6.29 10.98
N GLY A 75 13.14 6.08 9.73
CA GLY A 75 13.53 4.92 8.93
C GLY A 75 12.84 3.63 9.34
N GLN A 76 11.64 3.75 9.90
CA GLN A 76 10.76 2.60 10.15
C GLN A 76 10.36 1.97 8.81
N LYS A 77 10.22 0.65 8.77
CA LYS A 77 9.89 -0.13 7.57
C LYS A 77 8.71 -1.05 7.84
N CYS A 78 7.94 -1.34 6.81
CA CYS A 78 6.88 -2.33 6.87
C CYS A 78 7.49 -3.73 7.07
N GLN A 79 6.94 -4.47 8.02
CA GLN A 79 7.23 -5.89 8.23
C GLN A 79 5.93 -6.59 8.65
N GLY A 80 5.46 -7.55 7.85
CA GLY A 80 4.23 -8.27 8.12
C GLY A 80 3.01 -7.37 8.26
N GLY A 81 2.96 -6.28 7.47
CA GLY A 81 1.87 -5.30 7.52
C GLY A 81 1.93 -4.32 8.71
N LYS A 82 3.00 -4.34 9.51
CA LYS A 82 3.21 -3.39 10.62
C LYS A 82 4.40 -2.48 10.35
N CYS A 83 4.31 -1.24 10.81
CA CYS A 83 5.43 -0.31 10.73
C CYS A 83 6.38 -0.55 11.92
N VAL A 84 7.55 -1.14 11.66
CA VAL A 84 8.50 -1.56 12.70
C VAL A 84 9.94 -1.10 12.39
N GLY A 85 10.80 -1.11 13.40
CA GLY A 85 12.20 -0.71 13.29
C GLY A 85 12.44 0.80 13.42
N GLY A 86 13.57 1.26 12.90
CA GLY A 86 14.04 2.65 12.99
C GLY A 86 15.43 2.73 13.60
N SER A 87 16.45 2.66 12.75
CA SER A 87 17.87 2.71 13.15
C SER A 87 18.62 3.89 12.51
N SER A 88 18.07 4.48 11.45
CA SER A 88 18.59 5.66 10.74
C SER A 88 17.54 6.16 9.75
N PRO A 89 17.37 7.49 9.55
CA PRO A 89 16.44 8.04 8.57
C PRO A 89 16.85 7.63 7.15
N GLN A 90 16.29 6.53 6.64
CA GLN A 90 16.35 6.15 5.24
C GLN A 90 15.07 6.62 4.57
N LEU A 91 15.05 7.89 4.16
CA LEU A 91 14.06 8.30 3.19
C LEU A 91 14.44 7.66 1.86
N LYS A 92 13.54 6.86 1.29
CA LYS A 92 13.76 6.22 0.00
C LYS A 92 13.00 6.92 -1.11
N SER A 93 13.42 6.65 -2.33
CA SER A 93 12.75 7.18 -3.52
C SER A 93 11.36 6.55 -3.68
N CYS A 94 10.47 7.23 -4.40
CA CYS A 94 9.11 6.73 -4.60
C CYS A 94 9.04 5.32 -5.22
N ALA A 95 9.96 5.00 -6.13
CA ALA A 95 10.04 3.68 -6.76
C ALA A 95 10.30 2.54 -5.75
N GLU A 96 10.90 2.86 -4.60
CA GLU A 96 11.18 1.89 -3.54
C GLU A 96 10.07 1.86 -2.47
N LEU A 97 9.31 2.96 -2.31
CA LEU A 97 8.12 3.02 -1.45
C LEU A 97 6.97 2.17 -2.01
N VAL A 98 6.94 2.03 -3.33
CA VAL A 98 5.98 1.20 -4.04
C VAL A 98 6.78 0.32 -5.01
N PRO A 99 7.25 -0.87 -4.60
CA PRO A 99 7.91 -1.83 -5.50
C PRO A 99 6.87 -2.52 -6.39
N LYS A 100 7.14 -2.62 -7.70
CA LYS A 100 6.20 -3.21 -8.67
C LYS A 100 5.86 -4.63 -8.21
N SER A 101 4.59 -5.02 -8.34
CA SER A 101 4.22 -6.41 -8.17
C SER A 101 4.99 -7.25 -9.20
N PRO A 102 5.45 -8.48 -8.88
CA PRO A 102 6.07 -9.36 -9.88
C PRO A 102 5.13 -9.73 -11.05
N TYR A 103 3.84 -9.39 -10.93
CA TYR A 103 2.81 -9.56 -11.95
C TYR A 103 2.49 -8.26 -12.73
N GLU A 104 3.14 -7.13 -12.42
CA GLU A 104 3.08 -5.90 -13.22
C GLU A 104 4.21 -5.93 -14.25
N SER A 105 3.86 -6.23 -15.52
CA SER A 105 4.77 -6.11 -16.67
C SER A 105 5.13 -4.65 -16.96
#